data_AF-A0A0J7K518-F1
#
_entry.id   AF-A0A0J7K518-F1
#
_cell.length_a   1.000
_cell.length_b   1.000
_cell.length_c   1.000
_cell.angle_alpha   90.00
_cell.angle_beta   90.00
_cell.angle_gamma   90.00
#
_symmetry.space_group_name_H-M   'P 1'
#
loop_
_entity.id
_entity.type
_entity.pdbx_description
1 polymer ?
#
loop_
_entity_poly.entity_id
_entity_poly.type
_entity_poly.pdbx_seq_one_letter_code
_entity_poly.pdbx_strand_id
1 'polypeptide(L)'
;MKENSWRELALSTNMSVNDCRIRWTRLRERFGKEKRLRETTDTQSDSGAIRRPLFPFYESMLFSENHIKRRKTFTNVSSSKQPKTVN
;
A
#
# COMPACT_ATOMS: atom_id res chain seq x y z
N MET A 1 -20.59 -12.12 11.20
CA MET A 1 -19.75 -11.41 12.19
C MET A 1 -19.11 -10.11 11.67
N LYS A 2 -18.63 -10.02 10.41
CA LYS A 2 -17.96 -8.80 9.88
C LYS A 2 -18.84 -7.55 9.70
N GLU A 3 -20.16 -7.70 9.61
CA GLU A 3 -21.06 -6.57 9.31
C GLU A 3 -21.35 -5.69 10.53
N ASN A 4 -21.28 -6.26 11.74
CA ASN A 4 -21.53 -5.52 12.98
C ASN A 4 -20.41 -4.51 13.27
N SER A 5 -19.14 -4.88 13.10
CA SER A 5 -18.02 -3.98 13.37
C SER A 5 -18.03 -2.74 12.49
N TRP A 6 -18.51 -2.84 11.24
CA TRP A 6 -18.65 -1.67 10.38
C TRP A 6 -19.76 -0.73 10.84
N ARG A 7 -20.86 -1.25 11.38
CA ARG A 7 -21.94 -0.45 11.95
C ARG A 7 -21.48 0.24 13.24
N GLU A 8 -20.75 -0.44 14.10
CA GLU A 8 -20.17 0.13 15.32
C GLU A 8 -19.21 1.28 15.00
N LEU A 9 -18.31 1.10 14.02
CA LEU A 9 -17.40 2.15 13.57
C LEU A 9 -18.14 3.34 12.95
N ALA A 10 -19.20 3.07 12.18
CA ALA A 10 -20.05 4.10 11.59
C ALA A 10 -20.72 4.95 12.68
N LEU A 11 -21.24 4.30 13.73
CA LEU A 11 -21.82 4.98 14.89
C LEU A 11 -20.75 5.80 15.66
N SER A 12 -19.57 5.22 15.91
CA SER A 12 -18.53 5.89 16.69
C SER A 12 -17.90 7.07 15.95
N THR A 13 -17.87 7.03 14.62
CA THR A 13 -17.29 8.10 13.78
C THR A 13 -18.33 9.09 13.26
N ASN A 14 -19.62 8.85 13.53
CA ASN A 14 -20.75 9.60 12.99
C ASN A 14 -20.73 9.68 11.45
N MET A 15 -20.52 8.54 10.79
CA MET A 15 -20.39 8.42 9.35
C MET A 15 -21.21 7.25 8.82
N SER A 16 -21.47 7.21 7.51
CA SER A 16 -22.09 6.03 6.91
C SER A 16 -21.13 4.83 6.90
N VAL A 17 -21.69 3.63 6.94
CA VAL A 17 -20.93 2.37 6.79
C VAL A 17 -20.14 2.36 5.48
N ASN A 18 -20.72 2.91 4.41
CA ASN A 18 -20.06 2.98 3.11
C ASN A 18 -18.82 3.88 3.16
N ASP A 19 -18.94 5.05 3.79
CA ASP A 19 -17.81 5.97 3.93
C ASP A 19 -16.70 5.39 4.82
N CYS A 20 -17.07 4.67 5.89
CA CYS A 20 -16.10 3.96 6.72
C CYS A 20 -15.30 2.93 5.90
N ARG A 21 -15.98 2.15 5.05
CA ARG A 21 -15.33 1.17 4.17
C ARG A 21 -14.41 1.84 3.15
N ILE A 22 -14.85 2.94 2.54
CA ILE A 22 -14.03 3.72 1.59
C ILE A 22 -12.80 4.29 2.27
N ARG A 23 -12.97 4.93 3.44
CA ARG A 23 -11.86 5.49 4.22
C ARG A 23 -10.85 4.41 4.63
N TRP A 24 -11.32 3.28 5.13
CA TRP A 24 -10.45 2.16 5.47
C TRP A 24 -9.70 1.60 4.27
N THR A 25 -10.37 1.51 3.11
CA THR A 25 -9.73 1.05 1.87
C THR A 25 -8.59 1.97 1.46
N ARG A 26 -8.83 3.29 1.44
CA ARG A 26 -7.80 4.30 1.16
C ARG A 26 -6.65 4.26 2.15
N LEU A 27 -6.96 4.05 3.43
CA LEU A 27 -5.96 3.93 4.49
C LEU A 27 -5.03 2.73 4.25
N ARG A 28 -5.60 1.56 3.92
CA ARG A 28 -4.84 0.35 3.59
C ARG A 28 -4.01 0.51 2.32
N GLU A 29 -4.54 1.16 1.29
CA GLU A 29 -3.80 1.46 0.06
C GLU A 29 -2.61 2.37 0.34
N ARG A 30 -2.80 3.41 1.16
CA ARG A 30 -1.72 4.33 1.54
C ARG A 30 -0.64 3.62 2.36
N PHE A 31 -1.04 2.79 3.33
CA PHE A 31 -0.12 1.96 4.10
C PHE A 31 0.72 1.04 3.20
N GLY A 32 0.09 0.35 2.24
CA GLY A 32 0.80 -0.52 1.29
C GLY A 32 1.83 0.24 0.43
N LYS A 33 1.51 1.47 0.01
CA LYS A 33 2.45 2.34 -0.73
C LYS A 33 3.61 2.80 0.15
N GLU A 34 3.33 3.21 1.39
CA GLU A 34 4.36 3.63 2.35
C GLU A 34 5.31 2.48 2.69
N LYS A 35 4.77 1.27 2.92
CA LYS A 35 5.57 0.07 3.18
C LYS A 35 6.52 -0.23 2.03
N ARG A 36 6.00 -0.23 0.79
CA ARG A 36 6.83 -0.41 -0.41
C ARG A 36 7.92 0.65 -0.49
N LEU A 37 7.56 1.91 -0.21
CA LEU A 37 8.51 3.01 -0.24
C LEU A 37 9.66 2.73 0.70
N ARG A 38 9.39 2.44 1.98
CA ARG A 38 10.42 2.11 2.98
C ARG A 38 11.30 0.93 2.54
N GLU A 39 10.70 -0.18 2.12
CA GLU A 39 11.44 -1.35 1.59
C GLU A 39 12.38 -0.99 0.43
N THR A 40 11.92 -0.16 -0.52
CA THR A 40 12.74 0.26 -1.67
C THR A 40 13.79 1.31 -1.32
N THR A 41 13.51 2.20 -0.36
CA THR A 41 14.42 3.28 0.02
C THR A 41 15.56 2.74 0.89
N ASP A 42 15.28 1.77 1.76
CA ASP A 42 16.32 1.07 2.53
C ASP A 42 17.27 0.26 1.62
N THR A 43 16.78 -0.19 0.45
CA THR A 43 17.58 -0.96 -0.52
C THR A 43 18.34 -0.06 -1.51
N GLN A 44 17.83 1.14 -1.81
CA GLN A 44 18.51 2.13 -2.65
C GLN A 44 19.20 3.19 -1.78
N SER A 45 20.37 2.84 -1.27
CA SER A 45 21.33 3.86 -0.87
C SER A 45 21.68 4.72 -2.09
N ASP A 46 21.58 6.04 -1.89
CA ASP A 46 22.15 7.09 -2.73
C ASP A 46 21.34 7.55 -3.96
N SER A 47 20.35 8.42 -3.73
CA SER A 47 20.17 9.71 -4.42
C SER A 47 18.73 10.22 -4.27
N GLY A 48 18.53 11.18 -3.38
CA GLY A 48 17.24 11.87 -3.21
C GLY A 48 16.45 11.38 -2.00
N ALA A 49 16.98 11.65 -0.80
CA ALA A 49 16.23 11.55 0.44
C ALA A 49 14.83 12.15 0.25
N ILE A 50 13.82 11.28 0.38
CA ILE A 50 12.42 11.63 0.17
C ILE A 50 12.05 12.67 1.23
N ARG A 51 12.02 13.95 0.85
CA ARG A 51 11.50 15.06 1.68
C ARG A 51 9.98 15.02 1.84
N ARG A 52 9.35 13.85 1.69
CA ARG A 52 7.89 13.72 1.82
C ARG A 52 7.53 13.47 3.28
N PRO A 53 6.41 14.05 3.75
CA PRO A 53 5.92 13.76 5.07
C PRO A 53 5.60 12.27 5.17
N LEU A 54 6.22 11.62 6.15
CA LEU A 54 5.94 10.25 6.55
C LEU A 54 4.44 10.09 6.79
N PHE A 55 3.86 8.96 6.37
CA PHE A 55 2.47 8.65 6.69
C PHE A 55 2.29 8.53 8.21
N PRO A 56 1.54 9.43 8.89
CA PRO A 56 1.53 9.49 10.35
C PRO A 56 0.97 8.23 11.02
N PHE A 57 0.08 7.52 10.34
CA PHE A 57 -0.55 6.31 10.86
C PHE A 57 0.22 5.02 10.53
N TYR A 58 1.44 5.12 9.99
CA TYR A 58 2.20 3.94 9.58
C TYR A 58 2.45 2.98 10.75
N GLU A 59 3.00 3.50 11.85
CA GLU A 59 3.30 2.72 13.06
C GLU A 59 2.02 2.10 13.65
N SER A 60 0.95 2.88 13.73
CA SER A 60 -0.36 2.42 14.20
C SER A 60 -1.00 1.35 13.30
N MET A 61 -0.52 1.17 12.08
CA MET A 61 -1.03 0.19 11.12
C MET A 61 -0.10 -1.01 10.92
N LEU A 62 1.02 -1.10 11.63
CA LEU A 62 1.93 -2.25 11.53
C LEU A 62 1.23 -3.58 11.83
N PHE A 63 0.24 -3.60 12.72
CA PHE A 63 -0.58 -4.79 12.98
C PHE A 63 -1.26 -5.36 11.72
N SER A 64 -1.51 -4.51 10.71
CA SER A 64 -2.16 -4.91 9.47
C SER A 64 -1.21 -5.61 8.49
N GLU A 65 0.10 -5.59 8.73
CA GLU A 65 1.10 -6.16 7.83
C GLU A 65 0.81 -7.60 7.44
N ASN A 66 0.45 -8.45 8.42
CA ASN A 66 0.18 -9.87 8.22
C ASN A 66 -1.08 -10.13 7.37
N HIS A 67 -1.98 -9.15 7.30
CA HIS A 67 -3.28 -9.26 6.64
C HIS A 67 -3.35 -8.53 5.30
N ILE A 68 -2.46 -7.56 5.05
CA ILE A 68 -2.38 -6.80 3.81
C ILE A 68 -1.28 -7.41 2.93
N LYS A 69 -1.62 -8.53 2.26
CA LYS A 69 -0.71 -9.17 1.33
C LYS A 69 -0.68 -8.46 -0.02
N ARG A 70 0.51 -8.31 -0.57
CA ARG A 70 0.72 -7.81 -1.92
C ARG A 70 0.06 -8.75 -2.94
N ARG A 71 -0.71 -8.20 -3.88
CA ARG A 71 -1.11 -8.91 -5.09
C ARG A 71 0.11 -9.04 -6.01
N LYS A 72 0.42 -10.26 -6.45
CA LYS A 72 1.43 -10.48 -7.50
C LYS A 72 0.84 -9.99 -8.81
N THR A 73 1.48 -9.02 -9.44
CA THR A 73 1.16 -8.63 -10.83
C THR A 73 1.99 -9.53 -11.74
N PHE A 74 1.31 -10.29 -12.60
CA PHE A 74 1.95 -11.01 -13.69
C PHE A 74 1.81 -10.15 -14.95
N THR A 75 2.91 -9.88 -15.64
CA THR A 75 2.91 -9.20 -16.93
C THR A 75 3.21 -10.23 -18.01
N ASN A 76 2.38 -10.32 -19.05
CA ASN A 76 2.56 -11.26 -20.17
C ASN A 76 3.64 -10.83 -21.18
N VAL A 77 4.45 -9.83 -20.85
CA VAL A 77 5.49 -9.32 -21.76
C VAL A 77 6.76 -10.16 -21.56
N SER A 78 7.04 -11.07 -22.49
CA SER A 78 8.35 -11.68 -22.64
C SER A 78 9.33 -10.61 -23.13
N SER A 79 10.43 -10.38 -22.40
CA SER A 79 11.51 -9.52 -22.88
C SER A 79 12.12 -10.14 -24.14
N SER A 80 11.72 -9.65 -25.33
CA SER A 80 12.39 -9.99 -26.57
C SER A 80 13.82 -9.43 -26.52
N LYS A 81 14.81 -10.33 -26.54
CA LYS A 81 16.22 -9.97 -26.66
C LYS A 81 16.42 -9.35 -28.05
N GLN A 82 16.83 -8.09 -28.11
CA GLN A 82 17.21 -7.41 -29.36
C GLN A 82 18.40 -8.15 -30.02
N PRO A 83 18.42 -8.32 -31.35
CA PRO A 83 19.54 -8.92 -32.05
C PRO A 83 20.76 -7.98 -32.02
N LYS A 84 21.93 -8.54 -31.68
CA LYS A 84 23.22 -7.83 -31.73
C LYS A 84 23.54 -7.51 -33.18
N THR A 85 23.66 -6.22 -33.51
CA THR A 85 24.30 -5.78 -34.76
C THR A 85 25.79 -6.12 -34.68
N VAL A 86 26.23 -7.04 -35.55
CA VAL A 86 27.64 -7.32 -35.81
C VAL A 86 28.13 -6.29 -36.84
N ASN A 87 29.28 -5.67 -36.55
CA ASN A 87 30.04 -4.82 -37.48
C ASN A 87 30.73 -5.66 -38.55
#